data_AF-A0AAU3GE32-F1
#
_entry.id   AF-A0AAU3GE32-F1
#
_cell.length_a   1.000
_cell.length_b   1.000
_cell.length_c   1.000
_cell.angle_alpha   90.00
_cell.angle_beta   90.00
_cell.angle_gamma   90.00
#
_symmetry.space_group_name_H-M   'P 1'
#
loop_
_entity.id
_entity.type
_entity.pdbx_description
1 polymer ?
#
loop_
_entity_poly.entity_id
_entity_poly.type
_entity_poly.pdbx_seq_one_letter_code
_entity_poly.pdbx_strand_id
1 'polypeptide(L)'
;MHGGHPGQRAGSGVHAPKRLDADPGLALELAVCHHYLIPHSAFLSWSAEDRDKAIWQHIRKRQACGSCGTRPEEWDETRGGDRNAYIAEPERCRGCEVKQAGEEALASDKDRGRGARIVLIRNRKEVTGHGRP
;
A
#
# COMPACT_ATOMS: atom_id res chain seq x y z
N MET A 1 67.90 -19.41 -15.20
CA MET A 1 66.99 -18.37 -15.71
C MET A 1 65.57 -18.82 -15.42
N HIS A 2 64.81 -18.01 -14.67
CA HIS A 2 63.48 -18.32 -14.15
C HIS A 2 62.36 -18.14 -15.19
N GLY A 3 61.26 -18.88 -15.00
CA GLY A 3 59.91 -18.58 -15.53
C GLY A 3 59.29 -19.81 -16.22
N GLY A 4 58.14 -20.39 -15.83
CA GLY A 4 57.06 -19.94 -14.95
C GLY A 4 55.73 -19.89 -15.72
N HIS A 5 55.00 -21.00 -15.78
CA HIS A 5 53.53 -21.05 -15.95
C HIS A 5 52.94 -21.44 -14.58
N PRO A 6 51.66 -21.15 -14.23
CA PRO A 6 50.54 -20.75 -15.09
C PRO A 6 49.76 -19.50 -14.60
N GLY A 7 49.07 -18.84 -15.53
CA GLY A 7 48.11 -17.76 -15.21
C GLY A 7 46.85 -18.31 -14.56
N GLN A 8 46.72 -18.11 -13.25
CA GLN A 8 45.54 -18.41 -12.46
C GLN A 8 44.40 -17.44 -12.80
N ARG A 9 43.20 -17.99 -13.00
CA ARG A 9 41.94 -17.25 -13.10
C ARG A 9 41.59 -16.67 -11.72
N ALA A 10 41.62 -15.35 -11.59
CA ALA A 10 41.12 -14.67 -10.40
C ALA A 10 39.59 -14.53 -10.50
N GLY A 11 38.88 -15.43 -9.83
CA GLY A 11 37.51 -15.19 -9.39
C GLY A 11 37.56 -14.59 -7.99
N SER A 12 37.09 -13.35 -7.83
CA SER A 12 36.81 -12.76 -6.51
C SER A 12 36.09 -11.43 -6.65
N GLY A 13 34.82 -11.48 -7.08
CA GLY A 13 33.88 -10.37 -6.89
C GLY A 13 33.27 -10.49 -5.49
N VAL A 14 33.86 -9.83 -4.51
CA VAL A 14 33.26 -9.67 -3.18
C VAL A 14 32.05 -8.77 -3.35
N HIS A 15 30.84 -9.35 -3.37
CA HIS A 15 29.61 -8.56 -3.30
C HIS A 15 29.49 -7.96 -1.90
N ALA A 16 30.02 -6.75 -1.72
CA ALA A 16 29.74 -5.94 -0.56
C ALA A 16 28.22 -5.83 -0.37
N PRO A 17 27.70 -5.97 0.87
CA PRO A 17 26.27 -5.86 1.12
C PRO A 17 25.82 -4.46 0.69
N LYS A 18 24.97 -4.41 -0.34
CA LYS A 18 24.35 -3.18 -0.82
C LYS A 18 23.51 -2.62 0.32
N ARG A 19 24.03 -1.62 1.02
CA ARG A 19 23.24 -0.85 1.97
C ARG A 19 22.14 -0.17 1.14
N LEU A 20 20.88 -0.47 1.45
CA LEU A 20 19.73 0.11 0.75
C LEU A 20 19.79 1.65 0.76
N ASP A 21 20.43 2.23 1.78
CA ASP A 21 20.63 3.67 1.94
C ASP A 21 21.63 4.28 0.93
N ALA A 22 22.45 3.46 0.27
CA ALA A 22 23.53 3.91 -0.62
C ALA A 22 23.11 3.98 -2.10
N ASP A 23 21.98 3.38 -2.46
CA ASP A 23 21.48 3.34 -3.85
C ASP A 23 19.97 3.66 -3.89
N PRO A 24 19.61 4.93 -4.11
CA PRO A 24 18.22 5.35 -4.21
C PRO A 24 17.44 4.64 -5.33
N GLY A 25 18.11 4.26 -6.43
CA GLY A 25 17.50 3.54 -7.54
C GLY A 25 17.11 2.13 -7.12
N LEU A 26 18.05 1.39 -6.53
CA LEU A 26 17.77 0.05 -6.01
C LEU A 26 16.71 0.06 -4.91
N ALA A 27 16.72 1.06 -4.02
CA ALA A 27 15.70 1.20 -2.98
C ALA A 27 14.29 1.37 -3.59
N LEU A 28 14.17 2.17 -4.66
CA LEU A 28 12.92 2.35 -5.39
C LEU A 28 12.47 1.07 -6.09
N GLU A 29 13.37 0.37 -6.78
CA GLU A 29 13.08 -0.92 -7.41
C GLU A 29 12.56 -1.96 -6.39
N LEU A 30 13.20 -2.05 -5.22
CA LEU A 30 12.77 -2.96 -4.16
C LEU A 30 11.42 -2.57 -3.55
N ALA A 31 11.12 -1.27 -3.44
CA ALA A 31 9.81 -0.81 -3.01
C ALA A 31 8.70 -1.19 -4.00
N VAL A 32 8.99 -1.11 -5.31
CA VAL A 32 8.11 -1.59 -6.39
C VAL A 32 7.90 -3.11 -6.27
N CYS A 33 8.97 -3.88 -6.10
CA CYS A 33 8.91 -5.32 -5.95
C CYS A 33 8.05 -5.74 -4.76
N HIS A 34 8.22 -5.07 -3.61
CA HIS A 34 7.40 -5.28 -2.42
C HIS A 34 5.92 -4.96 -2.68
N HIS A 35 5.62 -3.86 -3.38
CA HIS A 35 4.24 -3.48 -3.72
C HIS A 35 3.53 -4.53 -4.60
N TYR A 36 4.24 -5.11 -5.57
CA TYR A 36 3.69 -6.14 -6.47
C TYR A 36 3.86 -7.57 -5.96
N LEU A 37 4.48 -7.76 -4.78
CA LEU A 37 4.76 -9.07 -4.19
C LEU A 37 5.57 -9.99 -5.12
N ILE A 38 6.59 -9.43 -5.77
CA ILE A 38 7.48 -10.17 -6.69
C ILE A 38 8.93 -10.10 -6.20
N PRO A 39 9.76 -11.12 -6.52
CA PRO A 39 11.20 -11.02 -6.28
C PRO A 39 11.85 -10.02 -7.24
N HIS A 40 12.93 -9.38 -6.78
CA HIS A 40 13.68 -8.39 -7.60
C HIS A 40 14.21 -9.00 -8.91
N SER A 41 14.60 -10.28 -8.90
CA SER A 41 15.02 -10.98 -10.12
C SER A 41 13.91 -11.08 -11.17
N ALA A 42 12.64 -11.24 -10.76
CA ALA A 42 11.51 -11.23 -11.68
C ALA A 42 11.30 -9.82 -12.26
N PHE A 43 11.39 -8.78 -11.43
CA PHE A 43 11.34 -7.39 -11.90
C PHE A 43 12.45 -7.09 -12.92
N LEU A 44 13.69 -7.53 -12.68
CA LEU A 44 14.81 -7.34 -13.61
C LEU A 44 14.63 -8.11 -14.93
N SER A 45 13.82 -9.18 -14.94
CA SER A 45 13.50 -9.93 -16.16
C SER A 45 12.48 -9.24 -17.07
N TRP A 46 11.77 -8.22 -16.59
CA TRP A 46 10.84 -7.43 -17.39
C TRP A 46 11.57 -6.56 -18.41
N SER A 47 10.85 -6.14 -19.45
CA SER A 47 11.35 -5.14 -20.40
C SER A 47 11.69 -3.83 -19.66
N ALA A 48 12.62 -3.03 -20.20
CA ALA A 48 12.94 -1.74 -19.61
C ALA A 48 11.69 -0.83 -19.52
N GLU A 49 10.86 -0.85 -20.56
CA GLU A 49 9.61 -0.10 -20.61
C GLU A 49 8.62 -0.52 -19.50
N ASP A 50 8.48 -1.82 -19.24
CA ASP A 50 7.58 -2.30 -18.18
C ASP A 50 8.09 -1.97 -16.78
N ARG A 51 9.42 -2.02 -16.58
CA ARG A 51 10.02 -1.57 -15.31
C ARG A 51 9.78 -0.08 -15.09
N ASP A 52 9.97 0.74 -16.13
CA ASP A 52 9.72 2.18 -16.06
C ASP A 52 8.25 2.48 -15.74
N LYS A 53 7.32 1.81 -16.41
CA LYS A 53 5.88 1.93 -16.12
C LYS A 53 5.56 1.53 -14.68
N ALA A 54 6.12 0.43 -14.18
CA ALA A 54 5.89 -0.04 -12.82
C ALA A 54 6.43 0.95 -11.77
N ILE A 55 7.63 1.49 -12.01
CA ILE A 55 8.23 2.54 -11.17
C ILE A 55 7.36 3.80 -11.17
N TRP A 56 6.99 4.31 -12.35
CA TRP A 56 6.16 5.51 -12.48
C TRP A 56 4.79 5.32 -11.83
N GLN A 57 4.18 4.16 -11.98
CA GLN A 57 2.92 3.85 -11.31
C GLN A 57 3.07 3.81 -9.79
N HIS A 58 4.17 3.28 -9.27
CA HIS A 58 4.45 3.28 -7.84
C HIS A 58 4.64 4.70 -7.29
N ILE A 59 5.41 5.54 -7.98
CA ILE A 59 5.60 6.96 -7.64
C ILE A 59 4.24 7.68 -7.63
N ARG A 60 3.45 7.50 -8.69
CA ARG A 60 2.13 8.12 -8.84
C ARG A 60 1.19 7.75 -7.70
N LYS A 61 1.21 6.48 -7.25
CA LYS A 61 0.43 6.05 -6.08
C LYS A 61 0.90 6.68 -4.78
N ARG A 62 2.22 6.86 -4.59
CA ARG A 62 2.77 7.49 -3.39
C ARG A 62 2.51 9.00 -3.30
N GLN A 63 2.29 9.66 -4.43
CA GLN A 63 1.92 11.08 -4.49
C GLN A 63 0.45 11.33 -4.14
N ALA A 64 -0.39 10.29 -4.10
CA ALA A 64 -1.77 10.42 -3.67
C ALA A 64 -1.86 10.72 -2.17
N CYS A 65 -2.83 11.56 -1.80
CA CYS A 65 -3.13 11.84 -0.41
C CYS A 65 -3.56 10.56 0.32
N GLY A 66 -2.94 10.26 1.46
CA GLY A 66 -3.27 9.06 2.25
C GLY A 66 -4.67 9.08 2.88
N SER A 67 -5.36 10.23 2.88
CA SER A 67 -6.72 10.37 3.41
C SER A 67 -7.76 10.30 2.30
N CYS A 68 -7.66 11.16 1.27
CA CYS A 68 -8.68 11.27 0.22
C CYS A 68 -8.31 10.58 -1.10
N GLY A 69 -7.08 10.09 -1.26
CA GLY A 69 -6.64 9.37 -2.46
C GLY A 69 -6.39 10.23 -3.72
N THR A 70 -6.67 11.53 -3.68
CA THR A 70 -6.42 12.44 -4.81
C THR A 70 -4.95 12.87 -4.85
N ARG A 71 -4.47 13.23 -6.04
CA ARG A 71 -3.11 13.71 -6.28
C ARG A 71 -3.10 15.22 -6.57
N PRO A 72 -2.04 15.96 -6.19
CA PRO A 72 -1.98 17.40 -6.39
C PRO A 72 -2.18 17.85 -7.84
N GLU A 73 -1.63 17.12 -8.82
CA GLU A 73 -1.75 17.48 -10.23
C GLU A 73 -3.17 17.34 -10.79
N GLU A 74 -4.05 16.60 -10.12
CA GLU A 74 -5.46 16.49 -10.51
C GLU A 74 -6.21 17.81 -10.27
N TRP A 75 -5.68 18.67 -9.40
CA TRP A 75 -6.23 19.98 -9.05
C TRP A 75 -5.52 21.15 -9.76
N ASP A 76 -4.36 20.91 -10.38
CA ASP A 76 -3.50 21.95 -10.95
C ASP A 76 -3.86 22.24 -12.42
N GLU A 77 -4.59 23.32 -12.63
CA GLU A 77 -5.03 23.78 -13.96
C GLU A 77 -3.86 24.07 -14.91
N THR A 78 -2.70 24.45 -14.39
CA THR A 78 -1.51 24.71 -15.22
C THR A 78 -0.91 23.43 -15.80
N ARG A 79 -1.28 22.28 -15.23
CA ARG A 79 -0.83 20.94 -15.63
C ARG A 79 -1.98 20.10 -16.21
N GLY A 80 -3.10 20.73 -16.55
CA GLY A 80 -4.27 20.06 -17.12
C GLY A 80 -5.23 19.41 -16.12
N GLY A 81 -5.06 19.70 -14.82
CA GLY A 81 -6.03 19.36 -13.78
C GLY A 81 -7.22 20.32 -13.75
N ASP A 82 -8.15 20.09 -12.82
CA ASP A 82 -9.33 20.92 -12.61
C ASP A 82 -9.51 21.17 -11.10
N ARG A 83 -9.68 22.43 -10.70
CA ARG A 83 -9.97 22.80 -9.31
C ARG A 83 -11.26 22.16 -8.77
N ASN A 84 -12.15 21.73 -9.66
CA ASN A 84 -13.40 21.04 -9.39
C ASN A 84 -13.36 19.55 -9.79
N ALA A 85 -12.16 18.94 -9.93
CA ALA A 85 -12.00 17.55 -10.33
C ALA A 85 -12.77 16.55 -9.46
N TYR A 86 -13.02 16.89 -8.19
CA TYR A 86 -13.79 16.07 -7.25
C TYR A 86 -14.74 16.92 -6.41
N ILE A 87 -15.90 16.35 -6.09
CA ILE A 87 -16.83 16.87 -5.10
C ILE A 87 -16.87 15.94 -3.88
N ALA A 88 -17.12 16.50 -2.70
CA ALA A 88 -17.34 15.71 -1.49
C ALA A 88 -18.83 15.34 -1.40
N GLU A 89 -19.16 14.06 -1.50
CA GLU A 89 -20.51 13.54 -1.30
C GLU A 89 -20.59 12.74 0.01
N PRO A 90 -21.49 13.08 0.93
CA PRO A 90 -21.61 12.35 2.19
C PRO A 90 -22.25 10.97 1.96
N GLU A 91 -21.48 9.91 2.21
CA GLU A 91 -22.01 8.54 2.22
C GLU A 91 -22.38 8.09 3.65
N ARG A 92 -23.60 7.59 3.84
CA ARG A 92 -24.04 7.04 5.13
C ARG A 92 -23.80 5.53 5.19
N CYS A 93 -22.81 5.12 5.97
CA CYS A 93 -22.61 3.71 6.30
C CYS A 93 -23.52 3.28 7.48
N ARG A 94 -24.40 2.30 7.24
CA ARG A 94 -25.30 1.78 8.29
C ARG A 94 -24.56 1.21 9.50
N GLY A 95 -23.40 0.58 9.29
CA GLY A 95 -22.58 0.07 10.39
C GLY A 95 -22.01 1.19 11.26
N CYS A 96 -21.48 2.23 10.63
CA CYS A 96 -20.97 3.42 11.34
C CYS A 96 -22.09 4.13 12.10
N GLU A 97 -23.27 4.27 11.50
CA GLU A 97 -24.46 4.84 12.15
C GLU A 97 -24.83 4.06 13.44
N VAL A 98 -24.95 2.73 13.36
CA VAL A 98 -25.27 1.88 14.52
C VAL A 98 -24.18 1.97 15.59
N LYS A 99 -22.91 1.98 15.17
CA LYS A 99 -21.77 2.09 16.08
C LYS A 99 -21.80 3.44 16.82
N GLN A 100 -21.97 4.53 16.09
CA GLN A 100 -22.06 5.88 16.66
C GLN A 100 -23.22 5.99 17.65
N ALA A 101 -24.41 5.49 17.29
CA ALA A 101 -25.55 5.49 18.21
C ALA A 101 -25.27 4.71 19.50
N GLY A 102 -24.55 3.58 19.41
CA GLY A 102 -24.10 2.84 20.57
C GLY A 102 -23.06 3.60 21.42
N GLU A 103 -22.14 4.32 20.77
CA GLU A 103 -21.10 5.10 21.46
C GLU A 103 -21.73 6.28 22.21
N GLU A 104 -22.70 6.96 21.60
CA GLU A 104 -23.51 8.02 22.23
C GLU A 104 -24.29 7.49 23.44
N ALA A 105 -24.93 6.32 23.30
CA ALA A 105 -25.64 5.67 24.41
C ALA A 105 -24.67 5.31 25.56
N LEU A 106 -23.49 4.78 25.24
CA LEU A 106 -22.48 4.42 26.22
C LEU A 106 -21.88 5.65 26.93
N ALA A 107 -21.67 6.75 26.20
CA ALA A 107 -21.19 8.01 26.76
C ALA A 107 -22.21 8.65 27.73
N SER A 108 -23.49 8.39 27.53
CA SER A 108 -24.57 8.89 28.40
C SER A 108 -24.67 8.17 29.75
N ASP A 109 -24.10 6.96 29.88
CA ASP A 109 -24.12 6.13 31.09
C ASP A 109 -22.72 6.06 31.71
N LYS A 110 -22.44 6.92 32.70
CA LYS A 110 -21.09 7.05 33.31
C LYS A 110 -20.60 5.80 34.04
N ASP A 111 -21.51 4.94 34.50
CA ASP A 111 -21.16 3.73 35.24
C ASP A 111 -20.88 2.56 34.28
N ARG A 112 -21.59 2.48 33.15
CA ARG A 112 -21.32 1.49 32.10
C ARG A 112 -20.26 1.93 31.10
N GLY A 113 -19.99 3.22 30.98
CA GLY A 113 -19.08 3.78 29.97
C GLY A 113 -17.59 3.67 30.30
N ARG A 114 -17.21 3.57 31.58
CA ARG A 114 -15.79 3.46 31.96
C ARG A 114 -15.20 2.12 31.55
N GLY A 115 -14.19 2.15 30.68
CA GLY A 115 -13.47 0.97 30.20
C GLY A 115 -14.23 0.15 29.14
N ALA A 116 -15.36 0.64 28.64
CA ALA A 116 -16.16 -0.03 27.62
C ALA A 116 -15.93 0.60 26.23
N ARG A 117 -16.07 -0.22 25.17
CA ARG A 117 -16.07 0.23 23.77
C ARG A 117 -17.17 -0.47 22.98
N ILE A 118 -17.68 0.20 21.96
CA ILE A 118 -18.66 -0.41 21.05
C ILE A 118 -17.95 -1.20 19.96
N VAL A 119 -18.39 -2.44 19.80
CA VAL A 119 -17.98 -3.34 18.71
C VAL A 119 -19.23 -3.84 17.99
N LEU A 120 -19.15 -3.95 16.67
CA LEU A 120 -20.23 -4.53 15.87
C LEU A 120 -20.04 -6.05 15.81
N ILE A 121 -21.05 -6.79 16.26
CA ILE A 121 -21.12 -8.25 16.16
C ILE A 121 -22.25 -8.65 15.21
N ARG A 122 -22.05 -9.72 14.43
CA ARG A 122 -23.10 -10.25 13.54
C ARG A 122 -24.24 -10.81 14.38
N ASN A 123 -25.47 -10.43 14.07
CA ASN A 123 -26.65 -10.95 14.74
C ASN A 123 -26.86 -12.43 14.35
N ARG A 124 -26.53 -13.36 15.26
CA ARG A 124 -26.71 -14.81 15.07
C ARG A 124 -28.15 -15.27 15.32
N LYS A 125 -29.17 -14.51 14.91
CA LYS A 125 -30.52 -15.10 14.84
C LYS A 125 -30.42 -16.30 13.92
N GLU A 126 -30.63 -17.48 14.50
CA GLU A 126 -30.52 -18.77 13.84
C GLU A 126 -31.25 -18.71 12.50
N VAL A 127 -30.58 -19.16 11.44
CA VAL A 127 -31.25 -19.49 10.17
C VAL A 127 -32.05 -20.77 10.43
N THR A 128 -33.13 -20.68 11.20
CA THR A 128 -34.10 -21.76 11.37
C THR A 128 -35.04 -21.76 10.17
N GLY A 129 -34.65 -22.53 9.16
CA GLY A 129 -35.55 -23.17 8.21
C GLY A 129 -36.02 -22.31 7.03
N HIS A 130 -35.66 -22.73 5.82
CA HIS A 130 -36.57 -23.51 4.97
C HIS A 130 -35.73 -24.16 3.87
N GLY A 131 -35.48 -25.46 4.02
CA GLY A 131 -35.19 -26.28 2.86
C GLY A 131 -36.40 -26.27 1.92
N ARG A 132 -36.14 -26.28 0.62
CA ARG A 132 -37.06 -26.76 -0.40
C ARG A 132 -36.27 -27.09 -1.68
N PRO A 133 -36.84 -27.99 -2.49
CA PRO A 133 -36.30 -29.29 -2.88
C PRO A 133 -35.12 -29.23 -3.86
#